data_AF-A0A6G1BEQ3-F1
#
_entry.id   AF-A0A6G1BEQ3-F1
#
_cell.length_a   1.000
_cell.length_b   1.000
_cell.length_c   1.000
_cell.angle_alpha   90.00
_cell.angle_beta   90.00
_cell.angle_gamma   90.00
#
_symmetry.space_group_name_H-M   'P 1'
#
loop_
_entity.id
_entity.type
_entity.pdbx_description
1 polymer ?
#
loop_
_entity_poly.entity_id
_entity_poly.type
_entity_poly.pdbx_seq_one_letter_code
_entity_poly.pdbx_strand_id
1 'polypeptide(L)'
;MGTPNDQAVLQAIFNPDTPFGDLVGLGVGEEVEKEEVDEDGVFPRAQLEQSKALELQGVMAAEAGDLDTALERFGQAISLLPERASAYNNRAQARRLQGDVAG
;
A
#
# COMPACT_ATOMS: atom_id res chain seq x y z
N MET A 1 27.97 30.85 18.22
CA MET A 1 27.70 29.66 17.40
C MET A 1 27.34 28.55 18.36
N GLY A 2 26.07 28.14 18.38
CA GLY A 2 25.63 27.00 19.19
C GLY A 2 26.31 25.74 18.66
N THR A 3 26.81 24.91 19.55
CA THR A 3 27.40 23.64 19.13
C THR A 3 26.29 22.72 18.59
N PRO A 4 26.62 21.73 17.73
CA PRO A 4 25.62 20.78 17.22
C PRO A 4 24.81 20.09 18.33
N ASN A 5 25.45 19.94 19.50
CA ASN A 5 24.83 19.38 20.69
C ASN A 5 23.74 20.29 21.29
N ASP A 6 23.97 21.61 21.32
CA ASP A 6 22.97 22.57 21.82
C ASP A 6 21.73 22.63 20.91
N GLN A 7 21.93 22.48 19.60
CA GLN A 7 20.83 22.50 18.64
C GLN A 7 19.93 21.26 18.78
N ALA A 8 20.53 20.09 19.01
CA ALA A 8 19.78 18.86 19.27
C ALA A 8 18.98 18.94 20.58
N VAL A 9 19.57 19.51 21.63
CA VAL A 9 18.88 19.69 22.93
C VAL A 9 17.69 20.64 22.79
N LEU A 10 17.87 21.78 22.11
CA LEU A 10 16.77 22.72 21.90
C LEU A 10 15.64 22.09 21.07
N GLN A 11 15.98 21.32 20.04
CA GLN A 11 14.99 20.70 19.17
C GLN A 11 14.15 19.63 19.88
N ALA A 12 14.73 18.88 20.82
CA ALA A 12 14.00 17.93 21.66
C ALA A 12 13.09 18.60 22.70
N ILE A 13 13.46 19.79 23.20
CA ILE A 13 12.63 20.56 24.14
C ILE A 13 11.38 21.11 23.43
N PHE A 14 11.53 21.58 22.18
CA PHE A 14 10.43 22.19 21.45
C PHE A 14 9.59 21.18 20.64
N ASN A 15 10.06 19.95 20.42
CA ASN A 15 9.35 18.88 19.72
C ASN A 15 9.50 17.53 20.46
N PRO A 16 8.65 17.26 21.45
CA PRO A 16 8.78 16.08 22.33
C PRO A 16 8.43 14.74 21.65
N ASP A 17 7.75 14.76 20.51
CA ASP A 17 7.39 13.57 19.72
C ASP A 17 8.45 13.18 18.67
N THR A 18 9.55 13.94 18.55
CA THR A 18 10.62 13.59 17.60
C THR A 18 11.44 12.41 18.14
N PRO A 19 11.49 11.26 17.45
CA PRO A 19 12.33 10.14 17.89
C PRO A 19 13.81 10.55 17.84
N PHE A 20 14.56 10.22 18.90
CA PHE A 20 16.00 10.46 18.94
C PHE A 20 16.70 9.57 17.90
N GLY A 21 16.92 10.09 16.69
CA GLY A 21 17.60 9.33 15.62
C GLY A 21 17.54 9.97 14.24
N ASP A 22 16.49 10.72 13.92
CA ASP A 22 16.26 11.22 12.55
C ASP A 22 16.72 12.66 12.34
N LEU A 23 18.01 12.89 12.57
CA LEU A 23 18.67 14.12 12.11
C LEU A 23 19.50 13.86 10.84
N VAL A 24 18.81 13.50 9.75
CA VAL A 24 19.35 13.66 8.40
C VAL A 24 18.25 14.11 7.44
N GLY A 25 18.36 15.37 6.98
CA GLY A 25 17.99 15.72 5.61
C GLY A 25 16.53 16.09 5.31
N LEU A 26 16.20 17.37 5.53
CA LEU A 26 15.56 18.27 4.54
C LEU A 26 14.41 17.74 3.66
N GLY A 27 13.20 18.29 3.86
CA GLY A 27 12.21 18.45 2.79
C GLY A 27 10.82 17.92 3.10
N VAL A 28 10.02 18.71 3.81
CA VAL A 28 8.58 18.48 3.94
C VAL A 28 7.89 18.89 2.64
N GLY A 29 7.11 17.98 2.06
CA GLY A 29 6.06 18.28 1.10
C GLY A 29 6.09 17.38 -0.13
N GLU A 30 5.04 16.56 -0.29
CA GLU A 30 4.70 15.79 -1.50
C GLU A 30 5.82 14.80 -1.91
N GLU A 31 5.69 13.49 -1.77
CA GLU A 31 4.61 12.60 -2.15
C GLU A 31 4.67 11.41 -1.19
N VAL A 32 3.53 10.78 -0.88
CA VAL A 32 3.59 9.38 -0.46
C VAL A 32 3.98 8.63 -1.72
N GLU A 33 5.27 8.64 -2.05
CA GLU A 33 5.87 7.56 -2.81
C GLU A 33 5.49 6.34 -1.98
N LYS A 34 4.46 5.63 -2.44
CA LYS A 34 4.34 4.22 -2.12
C LYS A 34 5.69 3.69 -2.56
N GLU A 35 6.61 3.49 -1.62
CA GLU A 35 7.64 2.49 -1.78
C GLU A 35 6.86 1.20 -2.02
N GLU A 36 6.53 0.96 -3.29
CA GLU A 36 6.28 -0.37 -3.81
C GLU A 36 7.59 -1.07 -3.51
N VAL A 37 7.68 -1.65 -2.32
CA VAL A 37 8.70 -2.65 -2.00
C VAL A 37 8.63 -3.60 -3.19
N ASP A 38 9.70 -3.66 -3.98
CA ASP A 38 9.80 -4.37 -5.27
C ASP A 38 9.55 -5.89 -5.06
N GLU A 39 8.32 -6.29 -4.72
CA GLU A 39 7.84 -7.67 -4.75
C GLU A 39 7.72 -8.16 -6.20
N ASP A 40 7.66 -7.22 -7.15
CA ASP A 40 7.48 -7.49 -8.57
C ASP A 40 8.72 -8.16 -9.22
N GLY A 41 9.90 -8.10 -8.58
CA GLY A 41 11.11 -8.80 -9.03
C GLY A 41 11.11 -10.31 -8.75
N VAL A 42 10.25 -10.78 -7.85
CA VAL A 42 10.18 -12.18 -7.40
C VAL A 42 9.34 -13.04 -8.36
N PHE A 43 8.40 -12.42 -9.08
CA PHE A 43 7.41 -13.14 -9.89
C PHE A 43 7.77 -13.16 -11.39
N PRO A 44 7.34 -14.21 -12.13
CA PRO A 44 7.46 -14.21 -13.58
C PRO A 44 6.67 -13.04 -14.19
N ARG A 45 7.37 -12.16 -14.93
CA ARG A 45 6.78 -10.92 -15.50
C ARG A 45 5.44 -11.14 -16.21
N ALA A 46 5.31 -12.21 -17.01
CA ALA A 46 4.07 -12.49 -17.73
C ALA A 46 2.88 -12.80 -16.80
N GLN A 47 3.12 -13.58 -15.73
CA GLN A 47 2.09 -13.90 -14.74
C GLN A 47 1.77 -12.70 -13.85
N LEU A 48 2.79 -11.90 -13.55
CA LEU A 48 2.63 -10.66 -12.80
C LEU A 48 1.72 -9.67 -13.53
N GLU A 49 2.00 -9.40 -14.81
CA GLU A 49 1.18 -8.51 -15.63
C GLU A 49 -0.26 -9.00 -15.74
N GLN A 50 -0.45 -10.31 -15.91
CA GLN A 50 -1.78 -10.91 -15.96
C GLN A 50 -2.50 -10.83 -14.59
N SER A 51 -1.80 -11.02 -13.47
CA SER A 51 -2.36 -10.83 -12.12
C SER A 51 -2.78 -9.37 -11.92
N LYS A 52 -1.90 -8.42 -12.24
CA LYS A 52 -2.18 -6.99 -12.15
C LYS A 52 -3.39 -6.59 -12.98
N ALA A 53 -3.51 -7.11 -14.21
CA ALA A 53 -4.67 -6.88 -15.06
C ALA A 53 -5.97 -7.43 -14.44
N LEU A 54 -5.93 -8.63 -13.86
CA LEU A 54 -7.09 -9.21 -13.15
C LEU A 54 -7.46 -8.41 -11.90
N GLU A 55 -6.48 -7.94 -11.14
CA GLU A 55 -6.71 -7.06 -9.98
C GLU A 55 -7.36 -5.74 -10.40
N LEU A 56 -6.86 -5.11 -11.47
CA LEU A 56 -7.46 -3.89 -12.00
C LEU A 56 -8.91 -4.11 -12.44
N GLN A 57 -9.19 -5.21 -13.15
CA GLN A 57 -10.57 -5.56 -13.51
C GLN A 57 -11.46 -5.77 -12.29
N GLY A 58 -10.93 -6.41 -11.24
CA GLY A 58 -11.65 -6.60 -9.99
C GLY A 58 -11.95 -5.28 -9.27
N VAL A 59 -11.00 -4.35 -9.26
CA VAL A 59 -11.18 -3.01 -8.70
C VAL A 59 -12.27 -2.25 -9.47
N MET A 60 -12.20 -2.22 -10.81
CA MET A 60 -13.21 -1.55 -11.63
C MET A 60 -14.61 -2.15 -11.42
N ALA A 61 -14.72 -3.47 -11.27
CA ALA A 61 -15.99 -4.12 -10.94
C ALA A 61 -16.51 -3.73 -9.54
N ALA A 62 -15.62 -3.66 -8.54
CA ALA A 62 -15.98 -3.25 -7.19
C ALA A 62 -16.45 -1.78 -7.14
N GLU A 63 -15.78 -0.90 -7.87
CA GLU A 63 -16.17 0.51 -8.02
C GLU A 63 -17.53 0.66 -8.73
N ALA A 64 -17.85 -0.24 -9.65
CA ALA A 64 -19.16 -0.31 -10.29
C ALA A 64 -20.25 -0.94 -9.40
N GLY A 65 -19.90 -1.40 -8.19
CA GLY A 65 -20.80 -2.09 -7.26
C GLY A 65 -21.02 -3.58 -7.57
N ASP A 66 -20.39 -4.11 -8.62
CA ASP A 66 -20.43 -5.53 -8.97
C ASP A 66 -19.38 -6.31 -8.17
N LEU A 67 -19.69 -6.51 -6.89
CA LEU A 67 -18.79 -7.14 -5.94
C LEU A 67 -18.60 -8.64 -6.19
N ASP A 68 -19.58 -9.32 -6.81
CA ASP A 68 -19.45 -10.74 -7.18
C ASP A 68 -18.40 -10.92 -8.26
N THR A 69 -18.49 -10.12 -9.34
CA THR A 69 -17.46 -10.10 -10.39
C THR A 69 -16.10 -9.69 -9.84
N ALA A 70 -16.04 -8.69 -8.95
CA ALA A 70 -14.79 -8.29 -8.31
C ALA A 70 -14.11 -9.45 -7.57
N LEU A 71 -14.87 -10.19 -6.77
CA LEU A 71 -14.37 -11.34 -6.01
C LEU A 71 -13.90 -12.48 -6.91
N GLU A 72 -14.57 -12.71 -8.04
CA GLU A 72 -14.13 -13.69 -9.05
C GLU A 72 -12.77 -13.29 -9.64
N ARG A 73 -12.61 -12.03 -10.06
CA ARG A 73 -11.36 -11.52 -10.65
C ARG A 73 -10.20 -11.59 -9.67
N PHE A 74 -10.41 -11.21 -8.41
CA PHE A 74 -9.38 -11.39 -7.39
C PHE A 74 -9.06 -12.86 -7.12
N GLY A 75 -10.06 -13.75 -7.19
CA GLY A 75 -9.83 -15.20 -7.11
C GLY A 75 -8.97 -15.74 -8.26
N GLN A 76 -9.15 -15.24 -9.48
CA GLN A 76 -8.32 -15.58 -10.64
C GLN A 76 -6.88 -15.05 -10.44
N ALA A 77 -6.71 -13.81 -9.95
CA ALA A 77 -5.39 -13.25 -9.66
C ALA A 77 -4.64 -14.08 -8.59
N ILE A 78 -5.33 -14.48 -7.52
CA ILE A 78 -4.79 -15.37 -6.47
C ILE A 78 -4.41 -16.73 -7.04
N SER A 79 -5.21 -17.29 -7.95
CA SER A 79 -4.91 -18.59 -8.56
C SER A 79 -3.68 -18.53 -9.45
N LEU A 80 -3.41 -17.37 -10.05
CA LEU A 80 -2.25 -17.16 -10.90
C LEU A 80 -0.98 -16.93 -10.08
N LEU A 81 -1.05 -16.08 -9.05
CA LEU A 81 0.06 -15.77 -8.15
C LEU A 81 -0.41 -15.89 -6.69
N PRO A 82 -0.41 -17.10 -6.11
CA PRO A 82 -0.93 -17.34 -4.76
C PRO A 82 -0.06 -16.74 -3.65
N GLU A 83 1.17 -16.37 -3.96
CA GLU A 83 2.10 -15.71 -3.03
C GLU A 83 2.01 -14.19 -3.08
N ARG A 84 1.26 -13.61 -4.03
CA ARG A 84 1.13 -12.15 -4.17
C ARG A 84 0.09 -11.61 -3.19
N ALA A 85 0.54 -10.86 -2.18
CA ALA A 85 -0.33 -10.35 -1.12
C ALA A 85 -1.42 -9.39 -1.63
N SER A 86 -1.12 -8.59 -2.67
CA SER A 86 -2.01 -7.58 -3.24
C SER A 86 -3.40 -8.13 -3.60
N ALA A 87 -3.48 -9.29 -4.25
CA ALA A 87 -4.75 -9.86 -4.69
C ALA A 87 -5.66 -10.28 -3.51
N TYR A 88 -5.06 -10.75 -2.40
CA TYR A 88 -5.80 -11.05 -1.18
C TYR A 88 -6.32 -9.79 -0.49
N ASN A 89 -5.50 -8.74 -0.42
CA ASN A 89 -5.90 -7.45 0.16
C ASN A 89 -7.10 -6.87 -0.60
N ASN A 90 -7.03 -6.86 -1.93
CA ASN A 90 -8.12 -6.38 -2.78
C ASN A 90 -9.41 -7.22 -2.60
N ARG A 91 -9.28 -8.55 -2.51
CA ARG A 91 -10.43 -9.44 -2.21
C ARG A 91 -11.04 -9.16 -0.85
N ALA A 92 -10.22 -8.95 0.18
CA ALA A 92 -10.69 -8.63 1.53
C ALA A 92 -11.46 -7.30 1.55
N GLN A 93 -10.98 -6.29 0.82
CA GLN A 93 -11.66 -5.02 0.67
C GLN A 93 -13.01 -5.19 -0.03
N ALA A 94 -13.09 -5.96 -1.12
CA ALA A 94 -14.36 -6.25 -1.80
C ALA A 94 -15.36 -6.97 -0.89
N ARG A 95 -14.91 -7.93 -0.06
CA ARG A 95 -15.78 -8.58 0.93
C ARG A 95 -16.30 -7.61 2.00
N ARG A 96 -15.46 -6.67 2.44
CA ARG A 96 -15.90 -5.62 3.37
C ARG A 96 -16.99 -4.76 2.75
N LEU A 97 -16.81 -4.33 1.51
CA LEU A 97 -17.84 -3.59 0.77
C LEU A 97 -19.12 -4.42 0.61
N GLN A 98 -19.02 -5.74 0.40
CA GLN A 98 -20.18 -6.63 0.28
C GLN A 98 -20.98 -6.76 1.58
N GLY A 99 -20.31 -6.64 2.73
CA GLY A 99 -20.96 -6.56 4.03
C GLY A 99 -21.53 -5.18 4.35
N ASP A 100 -20.93 -4.11 3.82
CA ASP A 100 -21.37 -2.71 4.01
C ASP A 100 -22.61 -2.38 3.17
N VAL A 101 -22.73 -2.95 1.96
CA VAL A 101 -23.94 -2.78 1.12
C VAL A 101 -25.21 -3.46 1.68
N ALA A 102 -25.08 -4.28 2.73
CA ALA A 102 -26.22 -4.92 3.39
C ALA A 102 -26.71 -4.16 4.65
N GLY A 103 -26.14 -2.99 4.96
CA GLY A 103 -26.48 -2.14 6.10
C GLY A 103 -27.66 -1.21 5.90
#